data_AF-A0A965IV91-F1
#
_entry.id   AF-A0A965IV91-F1
#
_cell.length_a   1.000
_cell.length_b   1.000
_cell.length_c   1.000
_cell.angle_alpha   90.00
_cell.angle_beta   90.00
_cell.angle_gamma   90.00
#
_symmetry.space_group_name_H-M   'P 1'
#
loop_
_entity.id
_entity.type
_entity.pdbx_description
1 polymer ?
#
loop_
_entity_poly.entity_id
_entity_poly.type
_entity_poly.pdbx_seq_one_letter_code
_entity_poly.pdbx_strand_id
1 'polypeptide(L)'
;MANNPPDSNVVRIGVLGCGNVGSAFVQLVERQADIIEARTGVRLHVVKVAVRNVSKDRGLNFPDGVLVRDAHAVVEDASVDLVVELIGGIEPARELISTALGKGKPVVTGNKELLANVGHELWALSDSSGADLLFEAAVAGGIPLIRALRESLRGEPVTRVMGIVNGTTNFILTKMAEEGADYTVAL
;
A
#
# COMPACT_ATOMS: atom_id res chain seq x y z
N MET A 1 7.95 -42.97 3.18
CA MET A 1 6.86 -42.19 3.81
C MET A 1 7.00 -40.78 3.28
N ALA A 2 5.97 -40.28 2.61
CA ALA A 2 6.03 -39.04 1.84
C ALA A 2 6.35 -37.84 2.73
N ASN A 3 7.38 -37.07 2.36
CA ASN A 3 7.61 -35.73 2.88
C ASN A 3 6.44 -34.87 2.42
N ASN A 4 5.49 -34.61 3.32
CA ASN A 4 4.52 -33.55 3.13
C ASN A 4 5.28 -32.23 3.22
N PRO A 5 5.27 -31.35 2.21
CA PRO A 5 5.87 -30.02 2.35
C PRO A 5 5.17 -29.28 3.52
N PRO A 6 5.88 -28.42 4.25
CA PRO A 6 5.26 -27.65 5.34
C PRO A 6 4.08 -26.86 4.78
N ASP A 7 2.98 -26.80 5.54
CA ASP A 7 1.78 -26.03 5.20
C ASP A 7 2.22 -24.66 4.66
N SER A 8 1.88 -24.36 3.41
CA SER A 8 2.23 -23.08 2.80
C SER A 8 1.58 -21.98 3.64
N ASN A 9 2.41 -21.12 4.23
CA ASN A 9 1.92 -20.00 5.03
C ASN A 9 1.38 -18.94 4.07
N VAL A 10 0.13 -19.11 3.63
CA VAL A 10 -0.53 -18.22 2.68
C VAL A 10 -1.08 -17.00 3.41
N VAL A 11 -0.66 -15.81 2.98
CA VAL A 11 -1.24 -14.53 3.42
C VAL A 11 -2.18 -14.02 2.34
N ARG A 12 -3.46 -13.90 2.70
CA ARG A 12 -4.55 -13.48 1.81
C ARG A 12 -4.74 -11.98 1.89
N ILE A 13 -4.56 -11.30 0.77
CA ILE A 13 -4.54 -9.84 0.66
C ILE A 13 -5.86 -9.33 0.09
N GLY A 14 -6.47 -8.38 0.80
CA GLY A 14 -7.56 -7.56 0.30
C GLY A 14 -7.03 -6.21 -0.17
N VAL A 15 -7.30 -5.81 -1.41
CA VAL A 15 -6.83 -4.55 -1.98
C VAL A 15 -7.98 -3.56 -2.09
N LEU A 16 -7.82 -2.36 -1.55
CA LEU A 16 -8.76 -1.25 -1.67
C LEU A 16 -8.22 -0.26 -2.71
N GLY A 17 -8.87 -0.18 -3.87
CA GLY A 17 -8.41 0.67 -4.96
C GLY A 17 -7.48 -0.06 -5.93
N CYS A 18 -7.82 -0.01 -7.22
CA CYS A 18 -7.06 -0.63 -8.30
C CYS A 18 -6.91 0.37 -9.45
N GLY A 19 -6.24 1.49 -9.15
CA GLY A 19 -5.72 2.46 -10.13
C GLY A 19 -4.27 2.12 -10.51
N ASN A 20 -3.47 3.11 -10.89
CA ASN A 20 -2.09 2.89 -11.38
C ASN A 20 -1.22 2.06 -10.41
N VAL A 21 -1.24 2.40 -9.12
CA VAL A 21 -0.45 1.69 -8.10
C VAL A 21 -1.09 0.33 -7.77
N GLY A 22 -2.42 0.29 -7.62
CA GLY A 22 -3.13 -0.95 -7.26
C GLY A 22 -3.04 -2.03 -8.33
N SER A 23 -3.15 -1.70 -9.62
CA SER A 23 -2.99 -2.67 -10.69
C SER A 23 -1.56 -3.19 -10.77
N ALA A 24 -0.57 -2.31 -10.66
CA ALA A 24 0.84 -2.70 -10.63
C ALA A 24 1.16 -3.58 -9.42
N PHE A 25 0.58 -3.28 -8.25
CA PHE A 25 0.73 -4.10 -7.04
C PHE A 25 0.16 -5.50 -7.24
N VAL A 26 -1.08 -5.63 -7.74
CA VAL A 26 -1.70 -6.94 -7.99
C VAL A 26 -0.86 -7.78 -8.95
N GLN A 27 -0.42 -7.20 -10.08
CA GLN A 27 0.46 -7.88 -11.04
C GLN A 27 1.79 -8.30 -10.42
N LEU A 28 2.38 -7.44 -9.57
CA LEU A 28 3.65 -7.70 -8.93
C LEU A 28 3.54 -8.84 -7.91
N VAL A 29 2.47 -8.88 -7.11
CA VAL A 29 2.22 -9.96 -6.15
C VAL A 29 2.14 -11.30 -6.88
N GLU A 30 1.35 -11.38 -7.95
CA GLU A 30 1.25 -12.60 -8.76
C GLU A 30 2.60 -13.01 -9.35
N ARG A 31 3.30 -12.07 -10.00
CA ARG A 31 4.59 -12.33 -10.66
C ARG A 31 5.71 -12.72 -9.69
N GLN A 32 5.64 -12.27 -8.43
CA GLN A 32 6.70 -12.48 -7.43
C GLN A 32 6.34 -13.53 -6.39
N ALA A 33 5.14 -14.13 -6.44
CA ALA A 33 4.65 -15.06 -5.42
C ALA A 33 5.66 -16.18 -5.11
N ASP A 34 6.18 -16.84 -6.14
CA ASP A 34 7.13 -17.96 -5.97
C ASP A 34 8.49 -17.50 -5.40
N ILE A 35 8.95 -16.31 -5.79
CA ILE A 35 10.21 -15.74 -5.29
C ILE A 35 10.06 -15.34 -3.83
N ILE A 36 8.93 -14.75 -3.45
CA ILE A 36 8.64 -14.35 -2.08
C ILE A 36 8.50 -15.60 -1.21
N GLU A 37 7.78 -16.61 -1.67
CA GLU A 37 7.62 -17.89 -0.96
C GLU A 37 8.96 -18.59 -0.74
N ALA A 38 9.81 -18.68 -1.78
CA ALA A 38 11.15 -19.27 -1.64
C ALA A 38 12.06 -18.54 -0.64
N ARG A 39 11.90 -17.21 -0.48
CA ARG A 39 12.74 -16.39 0.41
C ARG A 39 12.23 -16.29 1.83
N THR A 40 10.92 -16.38 2.02
CA THR A 40 10.26 -16.04 3.30
C THR A 40 9.47 -17.20 3.89
N GLY A 41 9.19 -18.24 3.11
CA GLY A 41 8.23 -19.29 3.46
C GLY A 41 6.77 -18.83 3.41
N VAL A 42 6.49 -17.59 2.99
CA VAL A 42 5.15 -16.99 2.92
C VAL A 42 4.72 -16.84 1.47
N ARG A 43 3.53 -17.34 1.14
CA ARG A 43 2.92 -17.12 -0.17
C ARG A 43 1.91 -15.99 -0.10
N LEU A 44 2.09 -14.95 -0.91
CA LEU A 44 1.13 -13.85 -1.01
C LEU A 44 0.05 -14.18 -2.04
N HIS A 45 -1.22 -13.94 -1.71
CA HIS A 45 -2.33 -14.17 -2.62
C HIS A 45 -3.37 -13.06 -2.51
N VAL A 46 -3.64 -12.35 -3.61
CA VAL A 46 -4.71 -11.34 -3.66
C VAL A 46 -6.05 -12.06 -3.80
N VAL A 47 -6.88 -12.03 -2.76
CA VAL A 47 -8.18 -12.72 -2.73
C VAL A 47 -9.36 -11.81 -3.03
N LYS A 48 -9.22 -10.51 -2.79
CA LYS A 48 -10.26 -9.52 -3.08
C LYS A 48 -9.67 -8.17 -3.49
N VAL A 49 -10.36 -7.50 -4.40
CA VAL A 49 -10.01 -6.16 -4.88
C VAL A 49 -11.27 -5.31 -4.97
N ALA A 50 -11.37 -4.25 -4.15
CA ALA A 50 -12.46 -3.30 -4.18
C ALA A 50 -12.20 -2.15 -5.16
N VAL A 51 -13.16 -1.88 -6.04
CA VAL A 51 -13.12 -0.78 -7.00
C VAL A 51 -14.47 -0.08 -7.17
N ARG A 52 -14.46 1.22 -7.45
CA ARG A 52 -15.70 1.98 -7.73
C ARG A 52 -16.42 1.52 -9.01
N ASN A 53 -15.66 1.18 -10.06
CA ASN A 53 -16.20 0.73 -11.35
C ASN A 53 -15.57 -0.61 -11.74
N VAL A 54 -16.33 -1.70 -11.62
CA VAL A 54 -15.89 -3.06 -11.97
C VAL A 54 -15.72 -3.28 -13.47
N SER A 55 -16.44 -2.52 -14.31
CA SER A 55 -16.40 -2.63 -15.77
C SER A 55 -15.23 -1.88 -16.42
N LYS A 56 -14.51 -1.04 -15.66
CA LYS A 56 -13.33 -0.33 -16.16
C LYS A 56 -12.21 -1.33 -16.47
N ASP A 57 -11.69 -1.30 -17.69
CA ASP A 57 -10.49 -2.06 -18.06
C ASP A 57 -9.27 -1.57 -17.26
N ARG A 58 -8.51 -2.53 -16.74
CA ARG A 58 -7.31 -2.35 -15.91
C ARG A 58 -6.11 -3.12 -16.46
N GLY A 59 -6.24 -3.78 -17.61
CA GLY A 59 -5.23 -4.69 -18.13
C GLY A 59 -4.97 -5.89 -17.21
N LEU A 60 -6.01 -6.33 -16.48
CA LEU A 60 -5.94 -7.38 -15.48
C LEU A 60 -7.16 -8.30 -15.60
N ASN A 61 -6.93 -9.60 -15.55
CA ASN A 61 -7.97 -10.61 -15.50
C ASN A 61 -8.11 -11.08 -14.05
N PHE A 62 -9.29 -10.87 -13.46
CA PHE A 62 -9.61 -11.33 -12.11
C PHE A 62 -10.49 -12.58 -12.18
N PRO A 63 -10.24 -13.61 -11.36
CA PRO A 63 -11.20 -14.68 -11.16
C PRO A 63 -12.55 -14.15 -10.65
N ASP A 64 -13.61 -14.91 -10.92
CA ASP A 64 -14.96 -14.57 -10.46
C ASP A 64 -14.98 -14.37 -8.93
N GLY A 65 -15.59 -13.26 -8.49
CA GLY A 65 -15.73 -12.91 -7.08
C GLY A 65 -14.53 -12.20 -6.45
N VAL A 66 -13.37 -12.12 -7.12
CA VAL A 66 -12.21 -11.37 -6.61
C VAL A 66 -12.43 -9.86 -6.74
N LEU A 67 -12.92 -9.39 -7.89
CA LEU A 67 -13.20 -7.97 -8.12
C LEU A 67 -14.58 -7.60 -7.60
N VAL A 68 -14.64 -6.72 -6.60
CA VAL A 68 -15.88 -6.32 -5.93
C VAL A 68 -16.09 -4.81 -5.97
N ARG A 69 -17.34 -4.38 -5.93
CA ARG A 69 -17.69 -2.94 -5.87
C ARG A 69 -17.69 -2.41 -4.44
N ASP A 70 -18.11 -3.22 -3.50
CA ASP A 70 -18.20 -2.85 -2.10
C ASP A 70 -16.84 -3.03 -1.40
N ALA A 71 -16.31 -1.94 -0.86
CA ALA A 71 -15.05 -1.94 -0.14
C ALA A 71 -15.19 -2.51 1.28
N HIS A 72 -16.38 -2.42 1.90
CA HIS A 72 -16.64 -3.04 3.20
C HIS A 72 -16.55 -4.56 3.11
N ALA A 73 -17.05 -5.14 2.00
CA ALA A 73 -16.90 -6.56 1.70
C ALA A 73 -15.44 -7.07 1.60
N VAL A 74 -14.43 -6.19 1.60
CA VAL A 74 -13.00 -6.55 1.70
C VAL A 74 -12.53 -6.49 3.14
N VAL A 75 -12.74 -5.36 3.83
CA VAL A 75 -12.24 -5.16 5.21
C VAL A 75 -13.02 -5.98 6.24
N GLU A 76 -14.24 -6.40 5.92
CA GLU A 76 -15.07 -7.23 6.80
C GLU A 76 -14.86 -8.73 6.59
N ASP A 77 -14.27 -9.14 5.46
CA ASP A 77 -14.13 -10.55 5.11
C ASP A 77 -13.13 -11.27 6.02
N ALA A 78 -13.59 -12.30 6.74
CA ALA A 78 -12.75 -13.09 7.63
C ALA A 78 -11.64 -13.88 6.91
N SER A 79 -11.75 -14.08 5.60
CA SER A 79 -10.72 -14.71 4.78
C SER A 79 -9.60 -13.77 4.34
N VAL A 80 -9.72 -12.45 4.55
CA VAL A 80 -8.65 -11.49 4.27
C VAL A 80 -7.75 -11.37 5.50
N ASP A 81 -6.45 -11.65 5.37
CA ASP A 81 -5.49 -11.56 6.46
C ASP A 81 -4.89 -10.16 6.57
N LEU A 82 -4.67 -9.49 5.44
CA LEU A 82 -4.03 -8.17 5.35
C LEU A 82 -4.73 -7.28 4.34
N VAL A 83 -4.88 -6.00 4.66
CA VAL A 83 -5.50 -5.00 3.77
C VAL A 83 -4.43 -4.07 3.19
N VAL A 84 -4.51 -3.84 1.88
CA VAL A 84 -3.68 -2.86 1.16
C VAL A 84 -4.58 -1.72 0.67
N GLU A 85 -4.36 -0.50 1.15
CA GLU A 85 -5.17 0.68 0.79
C GLU A 85 -4.44 1.60 -0.20
N LEU A 86 -5.08 1.80 -1.35
CA LEU A 86 -4.58 2.53 -2.53
C LEU A 86 -5.72 3.31 -3.22
N ILE A 87 -6.73 3.77 -2.47
CA ILE A 87 -7.86 4.55 -2.97
C ILE A 87 -7.43 5.99 -3.23
N GLY A 88 -6.66 6.57 -2.30
CA GLY A 88 -6.36 8.00 -2.25
C GLY A 88 -7.51 8.84 -1.67
N GLY A 89 -7.21 10.07 -1.26
CA GLY A 89 -8.15 10.93 -0.52
C GLY A 89 -8.35 10.51 0.94
N ILE A 90 -9.16 11.27 1.68
CA ILE A 90 -9.40 11.02 3.11
C ILE A 90 -10.54 10.02 3.31
N GLU A 91 -11.72 10.27 2.75
CA GLU A 91 -12.87 9.35 2.81
C GLU A 91 -13.16 8.74 1.43
N PRO A 92 -13.48 7.44 1.35
CA PRO A 92 -13.78 6.50 2.45
C PRO A 92 -12.55 5.78 3.03
N ALA A 93 -11.32 6.21 2.70
CA ALA A 93 -10.11 5.49 3.10
C ALA A 93 -9.95 5.40 4.62
N ARG A 94 -10.22 6.49 5.35
CA ARG A 94 -10.18 6.52 6.82
C ARG A 94 -11.11 5.49 7.43
N GLU A 95 -12.38 5.49 7.04
CA GLU A 95 -13.38 4.54 7.54
C GLU A 95 -12.97 3.07 7.31
N LEU A 96 -12.51 2.76 6.10
CA LEU A 96 -12.12 1.39 5.72
C LEU A 96 -10.88 0.91 6.49
N ILE A 97 -9.87 1.76 6.64
CA ILE A 97 -8.67 1.44 7.43
C ILE A 97 -9.05 1.26 8.91
N SER A 98 -9.88 2.15 9.46
CA SER A 98 -10.34 2.01 10.84
C SER A 98 -11.10 0.70 11.06
N THR A 99 -11.94 0.31 10.11
CA THR A 99 -12.68 -0.96 10.16
C THR A 99 -11.74 -2.16 10.11
N ALA A 100 -10.73 -2.14 9.25
CA ALA A 100 -9.74 -3.22 9.15
C ALA A 100 -8.91 -3.35 10.44
N LEU A 101 -8.37 -2.23 10.94
CA LEU A 101 -7.58 -2.19 12.18
C LEU A 101 -8.41 -2.63 13.39
N GLY A 102 -9.67 -2.18 13.49
CA GLY A 102 -10.58 -2.58 14.56
C GLY A 102 -10.93 -4.08 14.54
N LYS A 103 -10.76 -4.74 13.40
CA LYS A 103 -10.88 -6.21 13.25
C LYS A 103 -9.55 -6.96 13.45
N GLY A 104 -8.49 -6.26 13.85
CA GLY A 104 -7.18 -6.85 14.04
C GLY A 104 -6.43 -7.17 12.75
N LYS A 105 -6.87 -6.64 11.60
CA LYS A 105 -6.21 -6.86 10.30
C LYS A 105 -5.11 -5.81 10.09
N PRO A 106 -3.86 -6.21 9.86
CA PRO A 106 -2.81 -5.28 9.47
C PRO A 106 -3.19 -4.54 8.18
N VAL A 107 -2.78 -3.27 8.10
CA VAL A 107 -3.03 -2.39 6.96
C VAL A 107 -1.71 -1.85 6.41
N VAL A 108 -1.55 -1.91 5.09
CA VAL A 108 -0.50 -1.22 4.35
C VAL A 108 -1.14 -0.14 3.47
N THR A 109 -0.69 1.11 3.55
CA THR A 109 -1.25 2.21 2.75
C THR A 109 -0.17 3.01 2.01
N GLY A 110 -0.50 3.47 0.80
CA GLY A 110 0.28 4.46 0.05
C GLY A 110 -0.27 5.89 0.15
N ASN A 111 -1.26 6.13 1.02
CA ASN A 111 -2.08 7.34 1.00
C ASN A 111 -1.48 8.46 1.87
N LYS A 112 -0.59 9.25 1.26
CA LYS A 112 0.05 10.40 1.91
C LYS A 112 -0.93 11.47 2.41
N GLU A 113 -2.02 11.70 1.69
CA GLU A 113 -3.00 12.74 2.04
C GLU A 113 -3.74 12.34 3.32
N LEU A 114 -4.19 11.09 3.40
CA LEU A 114 -4.82 10.55 4.60
C LEU A 114 -3.89 10.64 5.81
N LEU A 115 -2.67 10.14 5.69
CA LEU A 115 -1.72 10.10 6.81
C LEU A 115 -1.36 11.49 7.31
N ALA A 116 -1.22 12.47 6.42
CA ALA A 116 -0.92 13.84 6.80
C ALA A 116 -2.06 14.52 7.59
N ASN A 117 -3.32 14.16 7.32
CA ASN A 117 -4.48 14.82 7.92
C ASN A 117 -5.02 14.08 9.15
N VAL A 118 -5.06 12.74 9.13
CA VAL A 118 -5.71 11.91 10.15
C VAL A 118 -4.84 10.74 10.63
N GLY A 119 -3.55 10.72 10.28
CA GLY A 119 -2.64 9.62 10.65
C GLY A 119 -2.57 9.35 12.15
N HIS A 120 -2.61 10.40 12.99
CA HIS A 120 -2.57 10.26 14.45
C HIS A 120 -3.73 9.42 15.00
N GLU A 121 -4.94 9.58 14.47
CA GLU A 121 -6.11 8.79 14.84
C GLU A 121 -5.90 7.31 14.48
N LEU A 122 -5.38 7.06 13.27
CA LEU A 122 -5.17 5.71 12.74
C LEU A 122 -4.03 4.98 13.45
N TRP A 123 -2.95 5.67 13.84
CA TRP A 123 -1.88 5.08 14.64
C TRP A 123 -2.35 4.74 16.04
N ALA A 124 -3.11 5.61 16.70
CA ALA A 124 -3.68 5.30 18.01
C ALA A 124 -4.62 4.08 17.95
N LEU A 125 -5.38 3.95 16.87
CA LEU A 125 -6.22 2.78 16.65
C LEU A 125 -5.40 1.50 16.43
N SER A 126 -4.38 1.58 15.57
CA SER A 126 -3.41 0.49 15.31
C SER A 126 -2.75 0.01 16.61
N ASP A 127 -2.29 0.94 17.46
CA ASP A 127 -1.71 0.63 18.77
C ASP A 127 -2.72 -0.07 19.70
N SER A 128 -3.96 0.40 19.73
CA SER A 128 -5.01 -0.15 20.60
C SER A 128 -5.53 -1.53 20.15
N SER A 129 -5.52 -1.82 18.84
CA SER A 129 -5.99 -3.09 18.30
C SER A 129 -4.89 -4.14 18.20
N GLY A 130 -3.62 -3.71 18.27
CA GLY A 130 -2.45 -4.56 18.06
C GLY A 130 -2.20 -4.93 16.59
N ALA A 131 -2.96 -4.34 15.65
CA ALA A 131 -2.76 -4.54 14.22
C ALA A 131 -1.86 -3.47 13.63
N ASP A 132 -0.88 -3.85 12.83
CA ASP A 132 0.08 -2.90 12.24
C ASP A 132 -0.55 -1.98 11.20
N LEU A 133 -0.13 -0.71 11.20
CA LEU A 133 -0.34 0.25 10.12
C LEU A 133 1.01 0.66 9.50
N LEU A 134 1.27 0.20 8.28
CA LEU A 134 2.53 0.43 7.55
C LEU A 134 2.31 1.34 6.33
N PHE A 135 3.27 2.23 6.06
CA PHE A 135 3.06 3.34 5.12
C PHE A 135 4.29 3.78 4.31
N GLU A 136 5.24 2.88 4.05
CA GLU A 136 6.46 3.21 3.29
C GLU A 136 6.14 3.86 1.92
N ALA A 137 5.17 3.31 1.19
CA ALA A 137 4.78 3.80 -0.14
C ALA A 137 4.20 5.23 -0.15
N ALA A 138 3.82 5.79 1.01
CA ALA A 138 3.34 7.16 1.12
C ALA A 138 4.48 8.19 1.07
N VAL A 139 5.74 7.78 1.28
CA VAL A 139 6.89 8.68 1.40
C VAL A 139 8.00 8.24 0.44
N ALA A 140 8.43 9.14 -0.44
CA ALA A 140 9.54 8.91 -1.37
C ALA A 140 9.38 7.67 -2.30
N GLY A 141 8.16 7.17 -2.49
CA GLY A 141 7.84 6.12 -3.45
C GLY A 141 8.50 4.78 -3.09
N GLY A 142 9.48 4.37 -3.89
CA GLY A 142 10.20 3.09 -3.72
C GLY A 142 11.44 3.17 -2.82
N ILE A 143 11.78 4.34 -2.29
CA ILE A 143 12.95 4.52 -1.41
C ILE A 143 12.57 4.08 0.01
N PRO A 144 13.28 3.13 0.64
CA PRO A 144 12.92 2.59 1.96
C PRO A 144 13.30 3.55 3.10
N LEU A 145 12.63 4.69 3.19
CA LEU A 145 12.96 5.76 4.13
C LEU A 145 12.37 5.53 5.52
N ILE A 146 11.08 5.18 5.60
CA ILE A 146 10.37 4.97 6.86
C ILE A 146 10.99 3.80 7.61
N ARG A 147 11.29 2.70 6.91
CA ARG A 147 11.99 1.56 7.50
C ARG A 147 13.36 1.94 8.05
N ALA A 148 14.17 2.66 7.28
CA ALA A 148 15.49 3.10 7.72
C ALA A 148 15.42 3.95 8.99
N LEU A 149 14.44 4.86 9.08
CA LEU A 149 14.21 5.70 10.26
C LEU A 149 13.71 4.90 11.46
N ARG A 150 12.77 3.97 11.27
CA ARG A 150 12.13 3.21 12.36
C ARG A 150 12.96 2.05 12.89
N GLU A 151 13.75 1.40 12.03
CA GLU A 151 14.53 0.21 12.38
C GLU A 151 16.01 0.56 12.54
N SER A 152 16.66 1.01 11.46
CA SER A 152 18.11 1.19 11.44
C SER A 152 18.61 2.36 12.30
N LEU A 153 17.79 3.42 12.43
CA LEU A 153 18.17 4.65 13.14
C LEU A 153 17.38 4.85 14.45
N ARG A 154 16.70 3.80 14.96
CA ARG A 154 15.82 3.91 16.14
C ARG A 154 16.51 4.48 17.39
N GLY A 155 17.82 4.27 17.53
CA GLY A 155 18.62 4.76 18.66
C GLY A 155 19.42 6.03 18.37
N GLU A 156 19.39 6.54 17.14
CA GLU A 156 20.22 7.67 16.72
C GLU A 156 19.46 8.99 16.90
N PRO A 157 20.12 10.05 17.43
CA PRO A 157 19.50 11.37 17.57
C PRO A 157 19.49 12.09 16.21
N VAL A 158 18.56 11.71 15.33
CA VAL A 158 18.39 12.34 14.01
C VAL A 158 17.95 13.79 14.20
N THR A 159 18.84 14.74 13.90
CA THR A 159 18.57 16.19 14.07
C THR A 159 18.03 16.85 12.81
N ARG A 160 18.23 16.24 11.63
CA ARG A 160 17.82 16.83 10.36
C ARG A 160 17.62 15.77 9.27
N VAL A 161 16.54 15.91 8.51
CA VAL A 161 16.28 15.17 7.27
C VAL A 161 16.09 16.19 6.14
N MET A 162 16.80 16.02 5.03
CA MET A 162 16.67 16.85 3.82
C MET A 162 16.56 15.96 2.60
N GLY A 163 15.69 16.32 1.67
CA GLY A 163 15.55 15.60 0.41
C GLY A 163 14.54 16.23 -0.53
N ILE A 164 14.66 15.89 -1.81
CA ILE A 164 13.67 16.22 -2.84
C ILE A 164 12.68 15.06 -2.89
N VAL A 165 11.45 15.30 -2.46
CA VAL A 165 10.44 14.24 -2.24
C VAL A 165 9.26 14.31 -3.21
N ASN A 166 9.31 15.20 -4.20
CA ASN A 166 8.28 15.33 -5.22
C ASN A 166 8.90 15.36 -6.62
N GLY A 167 8.61 14.31 -7.40
CA GLY A 167 9.16 14.14 -8.73
C GLY A 167 8.64 15.17 -9.74
N THR A 168 7.36 15.55 -9.68
CA THR A 168 6.76 16.52 -10.62
C THR A 168 7.38 17.90 -10.47
N THR A 169 7.45 18.42 -9.24
CA THR A 169 8.09 19.72 -9.00
C THR A 169 9.57 19.68 -9.35
N ASN A 170 10.26 18.58 -9.04
CA ASN A 170 11.67 18.45 -9.39
C ASN A 170 11.87 18.44 -10.91
N PHE A 171 11.05 17.70 -11.65
CA PHE A 171 11.07 17.66 -13.11
C PHE A 171 10.87 19.06 -13.72
N ILE A 172 9.86 19.80 -13.25
CA ILE A 172 9.58 21.17 -13.70
C ILE A 172 10.81 22.06 -13.46
N LEU A 173 11.38 22.03 -12.25
CA LEU A 173 12.55 22.84 -11.89
C LEU A 173 13.79 22.46 -12.70
N THR A 174 14.02 21.17 -12.94
CA THR A 174 15.11 20.69 -13.79
C THR A 174 14.93 21.18 -15.22
N LYS A 175 13.73 21.08 -15.78
CA LYS A 175 13.43 21.54 -17.15
C LYS A 175 13.63 23.05 -17.31
N MET A 176 13.16 23.84 -16.34
CA MET A 176 13.41 25.29 -16.30
C MET A 176 14.91 25.61 -16.25
N ALA A 177 15.68 24.88 -15.44
CA ALA A 177 17.11 25.12 -15.24
C ALA A 177 17.97 24.68 -16.43
N GLU A 178 17.66 23.54 -17.04
CA GLU A 178 18.47 22.95 -18.13
C GLU A 178 18.10 23.53 -19.50
N GLU A 179 16.81 23.81 -19.75
CA GLU A 179 16.33 24.29 -21.04
C GLU A 179 16.12 25.82 -21.06
N GLY A 180 16.28 26.50 -19.92
CA GLY A 180 15.97 27.93 -19.78
C GLY A 180 14.47 28.23 -19.98
N ALA A 181 13.61 27.23 -19.83
CA ALA A 181 12.18 27.36 -20.05
C ALA A 181 11.50 28.16 -18.94
N ASP A 182 10.53 29.00 -19.31
CA ASP A 182 9.63 29.64 -18.35
C ASP A 182 8.74 28.59 -17.64
N TYR A 183 8.32 28.91 -16.41
CA TYR A 183 7.50 28.01 -15.59
C TYR A 183 6.26 27.47 -16.33
N THR A 184 5.56 28.33 -17.07
CA THR A 184 4.34 27.97 -17.82
C THR A 184 4.59 26.93 -18.91
N VAL A 185 5.81 26.88 -19.45
CA VAL A 185 6.22 25.91 -20.50
C VAL A 185 6.71 24.60 -19.89
N ALA A 186 7.19 24.64 -18.65
CA ALA A 186 7.72 23.48 -17.94
C ALA A 186 6.64 22.65 -17.22
N LEU A 187 5.51 23.27 -16.82
CA LEU A 187 4.34 22.64 -16.17
C LEU A 187 3.62 21.66 -17.11
#